data_AF-A0Z031-F1
#
_entry.id   AF-A0Z031-F1
#
_cell.length_a   1.000
_cell.length_b   1.000
_cell.length_c   1.000
_cell.angle_alpha   90.00
_cell.angle_beta   90.00
_cell.angle_gamma   90.00
#
_symmetry.space_group_name_H-M   'P 1'
#
loop_
_entity.id
_entity.type
_entity.pdbx_description
1 polymer ?
#
loop_
_entity_poly.entity_id
_entity_poly.type
_entity_poly.pdbx_seq_one_letter_code
_entity_poly.pdbx_strand_id
1 'polypeptide(L)' 'MNQSLKLTEQQFKLLMLILSKPGMNLPEILDEIGEIYGEFPDGGAVKAKLYILEEKRLVYSQLVPLRKGHKTRRYYPAIP' A
#
# COMPACT_ATOMS: atom_id res chain seq x y z
N MET A 1 -17.86 -13.63 13.63
CA MET A 1 -17.38 -14.33 12.42
C MET A 1 -15.93 -13.94 12.20
N ASN A 2 -14.96 -14.79 12.62
CA ASN A 2 -13.56 -14.61 12.24
C ASN A 2 -13.40 -15.02 10.78
N GLN A 3 -13.67 -14.10 9.86
CA GLN A 3 -13.12 -14.25 8.52
C GLN A 3 -11.60 -14.14 8.66
N SER A 4 -10.91 -15.29 8.65
CA SER A 4 -9.48 -15.30 8.42
C SER A 4 -9.22 -14.45 7.18
N LEU A 5 -8.57 -13.30 7.37
CA LEU A 5 -8.15 -12.42 6.30
C LEU A 5 -7.13 -13.20 5.47
N LYS A 6 -7.62 -13.95 4.48
CA LYS A 6 -6.77 -14.64 3.51
C LYS A 6 -6.08 -13.59 2.67
N LEU A 7 -4.87 -13.24 3.06
CA LEU A 7 -3.93 -12.42 2.31
C LEU A 7 -2.91 -13.33 1.64
N THR A 8 -2.54 -13.01 0.40
CA THR A 8 -1.35 -13.60 -0.21
C THR A 8 -0.10 -13.08 0.48
N GLU A 9 1.03 -13.77 0.35
CA GLU A 9 2.31 -13.33 0.93
C GLU A 9 2.66 -11.90 0.48
N GLN A 10 2.46 -11.58 -0.79
CA GLN A 10 2.73 -10.23 -1.33
C GLN A 10 1.77 -9.18 -0.75
N GLN A 11 0.50 -9.51 -0.54
CA GLN A 11 -0.46 -8.60 0.11
C GLN A 11 -0.11 -8.38 1.58
N PHE A 12 0.33 -9.43 2.28
CA PHE A 12 0.77 -9.35 3.67
C PHE A 12 2.03 -8.50 3.81
N LYS A 13 3.06 -8.72 2.97
CA LYS A 13 4.28 -7.88 2.93
C LYS A 13 3.95 -6.42 2.69
N LEU A 14 3.08 -6.14 1.71
CA LEU A 14 2.64 -4.78 1.41
C LEU A 14 1.87 -4.13 2.56
N LEU A 15 0.98 -4.87 3.23
CA LEU A 15 0.26 -4.40 4.41
C LEU A 15 1.23 -4.07 5.56
N MET A 16 2.16 -4.96 5.85
CA MET A 16 3.17 -4.77 6.90
C MET A 16 4.03 -3.54 6.61
N LEU A 17 4.39 -3.31 5.34
CA LEU A 17 5.12 -2.13 4.93
C LEU A 17 4.34 -0.83 5.22
N ILE A 18 3.06 -0.77 4.84
CA ILE A 18 2.21 0.41 5.07
C ILE A 18 1.96 0.65 6.56
N LEU A 19 1.83 -0.42 7.35
CA LEU A 19 1.73 -0.34 8.81
C LEU A 19 3.00 0.27 9.43
N SER A 20 4.17 -0.09 8.89
CA SER A 20 5.47 0.35 9.41
C SER A 20 5.83 1.77 8.96
N LYS A 21 5.44 2.15 7.74
CA LYS A 21 5.72 3.45 7.13
C LYS A 21 4.43 4.04 6.53
N PRO A 22 3.53 4.59 7.37
CA PRO A 22 2.27 5.15 6.90
C PRO A 22 2.49 6.44 6.09
N GLY A 23 1.61 6.69 5.12
CA GLY A 23 1.60 7.91 4.32
C GLY A 23 2.48 7.88 3.09
N MET A 24 3.02 6.72 2.71
CA MET A 24 3.77 6.58 1.46
C MET A 24 2.84 6.68 0.24
N ASN A 25 3.35 7.25 -0.84
CA ASN A 25 2.75 7.21 -2.16
C ASN A 25 3.21 5.97 -2.95
N LEU A 26 2.62 5.74 -4.13
CA LEU A 26 2.96 4.54 -4.91
C LEU A 26 4.46 4.47 -5.25
N PRO A 27 5.11 5.48 -5.87
CA PRO A 27 6.56 5.47 -6.08
C PRO A 27 7.39 5.14 -4.82
N GLU A 28 7.10 5.77 -3.69
CA GLU A 28 7.82 5.52 -2.42
C GLU A 28 7.65 4.05 -1.97
N ILE A 29 6.45 3.48 -2.12
CA ILE A 29 6.19 2.06 -1.84
C ILE A 29 7.01 1.16 -2.78
N LEU A 30 7.09 1.53 -4.06
CA LEU A 30 7.85 0.77 -5.04
C LEU A 30 9.34 0.79 -4.68
N ASP A 31 9.92 1.95 -4.41
CA ASP A 31 11.34 2.07 -4.04
C ASP A 31 11.66 1.22 -2.81
N GLU A 32 10.84 1.34 -1.76
CA GLU A 32 11.03 0.62 -0.50
C GLU A 32 10.89 -0.90 -0.65
N ILE A 33 9.95 -1.38 -1.48
CA ILE A 33 9.83 -2.82 -1.80
C ILE A 33 11.08 -3.31 -2.53
N GLY A 34 11.61 -2.51 -3.47
CA GLY A 34 12.84 -2.83 -4.17
C GLY A 34 14.03 -2.96 -3.22
N GLU A 35 14.16 -2.04 -2.27
CA GLU A 35 15.20 -2.07 -1.24
C GLU A 35 15.09 -3.28 -0.31
N ILE A 36 13.89 -3.62 0.14
CA ILE A 36 13.68 -4.71 1.12
C ILE A 36 13.76 -6.10 0.46
N TYR A 37 13.16 -6.26 -0.73
CA TYR A 37 12.90 -7.58 -1.31
C TYR A 37 13.70 -7.89 -2.58
N GLY A 38 14.45 -6.93 -3.13
CA GLY A 38 15.36 -7.11 -4.26
C GLY A 38 14.68 -7.32 -5.62
N GLU A 39 13.68 -8.20 -5.72
CA GLU A 39 12.93 -8.49 -6.94
C GLU A 39 11.55 -7.82 -6.95
N PHE A 40 11.22 -7.21 -8.08
CA PHE A 40 10.13 -6.26 -8.17
C PHE A 40 8.87 -6.85 -8.81
N PRO A 41 7.69 -6.80 -8.15
CA PRO A 41 6.43 -6.95 -8.85
C PRO A 41 6.12 -5.66 -9.63
N ASP A 42 5.71 -5.77 -10.88
CA ASP A 42 5.27 -4.64 -11.72
C ASP A 42 4.41 -3.62 -10.94
N GLY A 43 4.59 -2.31 -11.22
CA GLY A 43 3.88 -1.24 -10.53
C GLY A 43 2.35 -1.38 -10.62
N GLY A 44 1.84 -1.94 -11.72
CA GLY A 44 0.44 -2.32 -11.87
C GLY A 44 0.01 -3.40 -10.88
N ALA A 45 0.86 -4.41 -10.66
CA ALA A 45 0.63 -5.48 -9.70
C ALA A 45 0.65 -5.01 -8.24
N VAL A 46 1.48 -4.02 -7.89
CA VAL A 46 1.46 -3.38 -6.54
C VAL A 46 0.18 -2.56 -6.37
N LYS A 47 -0.18 -1.76 -7.37
CA LYS A 47 -1.42 -0.97 -7.34
C LYS A 47 -2.67 -1.84 -7.20
N ALA A 48 -2.74 -2.97 -7.90
CA ALA A 48 -3.84 -3.93 -7.76
C ALA A 48 -3.93 -4.50 -6.34
N LYS A 49 -2.80 -4.77 -5.68
CA LYS A 49 -2.77 -5.24 -4.30
C LYS A 49 -3.19 -4.17 -3.30
N LEU A 50 -2.78 -2.91 -3.50
CA LEU A 50 -3.25 -1.79 -2.69
C LEU A 50 -4.77 -1.68 -2.74
N TYR A 51 -5.35 -1.79 -3.93
CA TYR A 51 -6.80 -1.77 -4.10
C TYR A 51 -7.51 -2.91 -3.33
N ILE A 52 -6.97 -4.14 -3.38
CA ILE A 52 -7.51 -5.27 -2.60
C ILE A 52 -7.41 -5.02 -1.09
N LEU A 53 -6.31 -4.42 -0.61
CA LEU A 53 -6.14 -4.08 0.81
C LEU A 53 -7.12 -2.98 1.25
N GLU A 54 -7.44 -2.03 0.36
CA GLU A 54 -8.48 -1.01 0.59
C GLU A 54 -9.89 -1.63 0.64
N GLU A 55 -10.23 -2.52 -0.29
CA GLU A 55 -11.53 -3.23 -0.28
C GLU A 55 -11.72 -4.06 1.00
N LYS A 56 -10.63 -4.65 1.50
CA LYS A 56 -10.60 -5.38 2.77
C LYS A 56 -10.58 -4.48 4.00
N ARG A 57 -10.57 -3.15 3.84
CA ARG A 57 -10.50 -2.15 4.91
C ARG A 57 -9.30 -2.33 5.84
N LEU A 58 -8.15 -2.73 5.27
CA LEU A 58 -6.88 -2.85 6.00
C LEU A 58 -5.97 -1.64 5.76
N VAL A 59 -6.20 -0.97 4.65
CA VAL A 59 -5.51 0.25 4.22
C VAL A 59 -6.59 1.22 3.76
N TYR A 60 -6.34 2.52 3.89
CA TYR A 60 -7.08 3.54 3.19
C TYR A 60 -6.10 4.45 2.46
N SER A 61 -6.60 5.19 1.47
CA SER A 61 -5.79 6.21 0.79
C SER A 61 -6.44 7.57 0.79
N GLN A 62 -5.59 8.60 0.76
CA GLN A 62 -5.98 9.99 0.72
C GLN A 62 -5.23 10.71 -0.40
N LEU A 63 -5.95 11.57 -1.13
CA LEU A 63 -5.32 12.52 -2.05
C LEU A 63 -4.83 13.74 -1.27
N VAL A 64 -3.53 13.95 -1.24
CA VAL A 64 -2.90 15.11 -0.59
C VAL A 64 -2.26 16.04 -1.63
N PRO A 65 -2.21 17.36 -1.39
CA PRO A 65 -1.44 18.27 -2.22
C PRO A 65 0.05 17.92 -2.18
N LEU A 66 0.69 17.85 -3.35
CA LEU A 66 2.15 17.71 -3.46
C LEU A 66 2.81 19.05 -3.80
N ARG A 67 2.25 19.74 -4.80
CA ARG A 67 2.63 21.09 -5.23
C ARG A 67 1.42 21.74 -5.92
N LYS A 68 1.51 23.04 -6.25
CA LYS A 68 0.39 23.77 -6.88
C LYS A 68 -0.12 23.03 -8.12
N GLY A 69 -1.41 22.66 -8.10
CA GLY A 69 -2.07 21.91 -9.19
C GLY A 69 -1.80 20.41 -9.23
N HIS A 70 -0.97 19.85 -8.35
CA HIS A 70 -0.65 18.43 -8.31
C HIS A 70 -1.01 17.80 -6.97
N LYS A 71 -1.69 16.66 -7.02
CA LYS A 71 -2.03 15.82 -5.86
C LYS A 71 -1.32 14.49 -5.98
N THR A 72 -0.97 13.90 -4.85
CA THR A 72 -0.47 12.53 -4.76
C THR A 72 -1.38 11.70 -3.86
N ARG A 73 -1.54 10.41 -4.18
CA ARG A 73 -2.30 9.47 -3.36
C ARG A 73 -1.33 8.86 -2.35
N ARG A 74 -1.61 9.05 -1.06
CA ARG A 74 -0.86 8.46 0.05
C ARG A 74 -1.69 7.36 0.72
N TYR A 75 -1.05 6.29 1.15
CA TYR A 75 -1.67 5.10 1.73
C TYR A 75 -1.35 5.00 3.21
N TYR A 76 -2.35 4.65 4.01
CA TYR A 76 -2.30 4.61 5.47
C TYR A 76 -2.96 3.32 5.96
N PRO A 77 -2.53 2.77 7.11
CA PRO A 77 -3.23 1.65 7.70
C PRO A 77 -4.63 2.07 8.12
N ALA A 78 -5.62 1.22 7.83
CA ALA A 78 -6.94 1.37 8.43
C ALA A 78 -6.80 0.95 9.90
N ILE A 79 -6.81 1.93 10.80
CA ILE A 79 -6.80 1.68 12.24
C ILE A 79 -8.17 1.05 12.59
N PRO A 80 -8.21 -0.09 13.28
CA PRO A 80 -9.46 -0.64 13.79
C PRO A 80 -10.13 0.27 14.82
#